data_AF-A0A1L5L4R7-F1
#
_entry.id   AF-A0A1L5L4R7-F1
#
_cell.length_a   1.000
_cell.length_b   1.000
_cell.length_c   1.000
_cell.angle_alpha   90.00
_cell.angle_beta   90.00
_cell.angle_gamma   90.00
#
_symmetry.space_group_name_H-M   'P 1'
#
loop_
_entity.id
_entity.type
_entity.pdbx_description
1 polymer ?
#
loop_
_entity_poly.entity_id
_entity_poly.type
_entity_poly.pdbx_seq_one_letter_code
_entity_poly.pdbx_strand_id
1 'polypeptide(L)' 'MLVGEYSINAKLLYGLLLNRTTLSQKSGWVSEDGSVYVIYTIKQMADDLDRSEQTVKTALRELENAGLITRVR' A
#
# COMPACT_ATOMS: atom_id res chain seq x y z
N MET A 1 8.78 -11.86 -2.56
CA MET A 1 8.90 -11.05 -3.80
C MET A 1 7.64 -11.31 -4.62
N LEU A 2 6.94 -10.27 -5.11
CA LEU A 2 5.69 -10.44 -5.85
C LEU A 2 5.92 -11.27 -7.12
N VAL A 3 5.23 -12.41 -7.27
CA VAL A 3 5.48 -13.41 -8.35
C VAL A 3 4.70 -13.08 -9.65
N GLY A 4 3.94 -11.97 -9.70
CA GLY A 4 3.16 -11.55 -10.87
C GLY A 4 3.76 -10.38 -11.67
N GLU A 5 3.32 -10.22 -12.92
CA GLU A 5 3.59 -9.03 -13.74
C GLU A 5 2.80 -7.82 -13.22
N TYR A 6 3.33 -7.16 -12.19
CA TYR A 6 2.84 -5.87 -11.70
C TYR A 6 3.67 -4.73 -12.25
N SER A 7 3.03 -3.57 -12.46
CA SER A 7 3.77 -2.36 -12.82
C SER A 7 4.82 -2.03 -11.76
N ILE A 8 5.89 -1.35 -12.17
CA ILE A 8 6.93 -0.91 -11.23
C ILE A 8 6.33 -0.03 -10.12
N ASN A 9 5.32 0.80 -10.44
CA ASN A 9 4.64 1.64 -9.47
C ASN A 9 3.85 0.82 -8.46
N ALA A 10 3.18 -0.27 -8.87
CA ALA A 10 2.50 -1.18 -7.95
C ALA A 10 3.49 -1.88 -7.01
N LYS A 11 4.63 -2.34 -7.53
CA LYS A 11 5.69 -2.96 -6.71
C LYS A 11 6.27 -1.98 -5.68
N LEU A 12 6.57 -0.75 -6.11
CA LEU A 12 7.08 0.31 -5.24
C LEU A 12 6.06 0.70 -4.17
N LEU A 13 4.80 0.89 -4.58
CA LEU A 13 3.72 1.22 -3.66
C LEU A 13 3.52 0.11 -2.62
N TYR A 14 3.54 -1.16 -3.04
CA TYR A 14 3.42 -2.28 -2.12
C TYR A 14 4.57 -2.31 -1.09
N GLY A 15 5.81 -2.07 -1.52
CA GLY A 15 6.96 -1.96 -0.61
C GLY A 15 6.81 -0.81 0.40
N LEU A 16 6.31 0.34 -0.06
CA LEU A 16 6.03 1.51 0.79
C LEU A 16 4.97 1.21 1.85
N LEU A 17 3.87 0.56 1.46
CA LEU A 17 2.80 0.13 2.36
C LEU A 17 3.32 -0.87 3.40
N LEU A 18 4.13 -1.85 2.98
CA LEU A 18 4.75 -2.81 3.91
C LEU A 18 5.64 -2.13 4.95
N ASN A 19 6.47 -1.17 4.54
CA ASN A 19 7.32 -0.43 5.47
C ASN A 19 6.46 0.36 6.50
N ARG A 20 5.39 1.00 6.03
CA ARG A 20 4.43 1.70 6.91
C ARG A 20 3.69 0.77 7.86
N THR A 21 3.26 -0.41 7.40
CA THR A 21 2.64 -1.43 8.27
C THR A 21 3.62 -1.93 9.33
N THR A 22 4.90 -2.11 9.00
CA THR A 22 5.92 -2.57 9.95
C THR A 22 6.15 -1.54 11.07
N LEU A 23 6.13 -0.25 10.74
CA LEU A 23 6.17 0.83 11.74
C LEU A 23 4.92 0.83 12.61
N SER A 24 3.74 0.60 12.02
CA SER A 24 2.46 0.52 12.72
C SER A 24 2.36 -0.68 13.67
N GLN A 25 2.80 -1.87 13.25
CA GLN A 25 2.89 -3.09 14.07
C GLN A 25 3.79 -2.88 15.29
N LYS A 26 4.99 -2.29 15.09
CA LYS A 26 5.90 -1.94 16.21
C LYS A 26 5.29 -0.93 17.18
N SER A 27 4.28 -0.18 16.73
CA SER A 27 3.54 0.82 17.52
C SER A 27 2.29 0.24 18.22
N GLY A 28 2.03 -1.07 18.10
CA GLY A 28 0.89 -1.74 18.74
C GLY A 28 -0.43 -1.71 17.96
N TRP A 29 -0.43 -1.26 16.70
CA TRP A 29 -1.61 -1.21 15.84
C TRP A 29 -1.77 -2.52 15.06
N VAL A 30 -2.11 -3.58 15.79
CA VAL A 30 -2.48 -4.88 15.21
C VAL A 30 -3.92 -5.15 15.63
N SER A 31 -4.80 -5.36 14.66
CA SER A 31 -6.18 -5.74 14.96
C SER A 31 -6.22 -7.17 15.52
N GLU A 32 -7.28 -7.53 16.26
CA GLU A 32 -7.44 -8.86 16.89
C GLU A 32 -7.39 -10.03 15.89
N ASP A 33 -7.64 -9.76 14.61
CA ASP A 33 -7.60 -10.70 13.49
C ASP A 33 -6.21 -10.83 12.84
N GLY A 34 -5.21 -10.06 13.29
CA GLY A 34 -3.86 -10.03 12.73
C GLY A 34 -3.70 -9.12 11.51
N SER A 35 -4.74 -8.37 11.13
CA SER A 35 -4.69 -7.40 10.04
C SER A 35 -4.00 -6.11 10.47
N VAL A 36 -3.14 -5.55 9.61
CA VAL A 36 -2.51 -4.25 9.86
C VAL A 36 -3.17 -3.19 9.00
N TYR A 37 -3.69 -2.16 9.66
CA TYR A 37 -4.29 -1.01 9.00
C TYR A 37 -3.28 0.14 8.95
N VAL A 38 -3.23 0.84 7.81
CA VAL A 38 -2.43 2.07 7.68
C VAL A 38 -3.34 3.17 7.17
N ILE A 39 -3.46 4.25 7.95
CA ILE A 39 -4.04 5.49 7.46
C ILE A 39 -2.97 6.16 6.60
N TYR A 40 -3.16 6.11 5.29
CA TYR A 40 -2.24 6.70 4.34
C TYR A 40 -3.05 7.25 3.18
N THR A 41 -3.05 8.57 3.04
CA THR A 41 -3.84 9.21 2.00
C THR A 41 -3.16 9.04 0.64
N ILE A 42 -3.96 9.10 -0.44
CA ILE A 42 -3.44 9.04 -1.81
C ILE A 42 -2.41 10.14 -2.05
N LYS A 43 -2.65 11.34 -1.50
CA LYS A 43 -1.73 12.47 -1.60
C LYS A 43 -0.37 12.16 -0.96
N GLN A 44 -0.36 11.64 0.27
CA GLN A 44 0.89 11.28 0.94
C GLN A 44 1.64 10.16 0.20
N MET A 45 0.93 9.15 -0.31
CA MET A 45 1.54 8.11 -1.14
C MET A 45 2.14 8.67 -2.44
N ALA A 46 1.48 9.65 -3.05
CA ALA A 46 1.94 10.33 -4.26
C ALA A 46 3.21 11.13 -4.00
N ASP A 47 3.21 11.91 -2.91
CA ASP A 47 4.36 12.69 -2.44
C ASP A 47 5.55 11.76 -2.13
N ASP A 48 5.33 10.67 -1.38
CA ASP A 48 6.39 9.75 -0.96
C ASP A 48 6.96 8.88 -2.12
N LEU A 49 6.18 8.66 -3.18
CA LEU A 49 6.65 7.96 -4.40
C LEU A 49 7.19 8.89 -5.47
N ASP A 50 7.08 10.21 -5.29
CA ASP A 50 7.33 11.21 -6.32
C ASP A 50 6.55 10.91 -7.61
N ARG A 51 5.25 10.66 -7.47
CA ARG A 51 4.33 10.32 -8.58
C ARG A 51 3.05 11.12 -8.49
N SER A 52 2.32 11.23 -9.61
CA SER A 52 0.98 11.82 -9.59
C SER A 52 0.00 10.94 -8.81
N GLU A 53 -1.01 11.55 -8.19
CA GLU A 53 -2.11 10.83 -7.55
C GLU A 53 -2.81 9.85 -8.51
N GLN A 54 -2.85 10.17 -9.80
CA GLN A 54 -3.44 9.29 -10.81
C GLN A 54 -2.63 8.00 -10.96
N THR A 55 -1.31 8.08 -11.01
CA THR A 55 -0.42 6.92 -11.05
C THR A 55 -0.59 6.07 -9.80
N VAL A 56 -0.68 6.69 -8.61
CA VAL A 56 -0.95 5.98 -7.35
C VAL A 56 -2.31 5.29 -7.38
N LYS A 57 -3.37 5.95 -7.86
CA LYS A 57 -4.70 5.35 -7.99
C LYS A 57 -4.69 4.12 -8.91
N THR A 58 -3.93 4.15 -10.00
CA THR A 58 -3.77 2.99 -10.89
C THR A 58 -3.02 1.85 -10.19
N ALA A 59 -1.90 2.14 -9.54
CA ALA A 59 -1.14 1.16 -8.77
C ALA A 59 -1.98 0.53 -7.64
N LEU A 60 -2.79 1.32 -6.92
CA LEU A 60 -3.72 0.82 -5.91
C LEU A 60 -4.74 -0.16 -6.50
N ARG A 61 -5.31 0.14 -7.68
CA ARG A 61 -6.24 -0.77 -8.36
C ARG A 61 -5.57 -2.08 -8.78
N GLU A 62 -4.34 -2.02 -9.28
CA GLU A 62 -3.57 -3.23 -9.62
C GLU A 62 -3.38 -4.13 -8.39
N LEU A 63 -3.00 -3.55 -7.25
CA LEU A 63 -2.79 -4.29 -6.01
C LEU A 63 -4.10 -4.85 -5.43
N GLU A 64 -5.20 -4.11 -5.51
CA GLU A 64 -6.53 -4.60 -5.09
C GLU A 64 -7.02 -5.74 -5.97
N ASN A 65 -6.90 -5.61 -7.30
CA ASN A 65 -7.30 -6.67 -8.23
C ASN A 65 -6.48 -7.95 -8.03
N ALA A 66 -5.25 -7.81 -7.54
CA ALA A 66 -4.38 -8.91 -7.16
C ALA A 66 -4.68 -9.50 -5.77
N GLY A 67 -5.58 -8.91 -5.00
CA GLY A 67 -5.87 -9.31 -3.61
C GLY A 67 -4.74 -9.01 -2.63
N LEU A 68 -3.81 -8.12 -2.98
CA LEU A 68 -2.64 -7.79 -2.14
C LEU A 68 -2.95 -6.72 -1.10
N ILE A 69 -3.96 -5.89 -1.34
CA ILE A 69 -4.44 -4.85 -0.42
C ILE A 69 -5.97 -4.74 -0.48
N THR A 70 -6.56 -4.18 0.58
CA THR A 70 -7.96 -3.77 0.63
C THR A 70 -8.03 -2.30 1.05
N ARG A 71 -8.78 -1.47 0.32
CA ARG A 71 -9.04 -0.08 0.74
C ARG A 71 -10.35 0.01 1.51
N VAL A 72 -10.28 0.56 2.71
CA VAL A 72 -11.46 0.99 3.47
C VAL A 72 -11.84 2.39 2.99
N ARG A 73 -13.13 2.64 2.74
CA ARG A 73 -13.66 3.93 2.27
C ARG A 73 -14.39 4.66 3.38
#